data_AF-A0A7S2KZ07-F1
#
_entry.id   AF-A0A7S2KZ07-F1
#
_cell.length_a   1.000
_cell.length_b   1.000
_cell.length_c   1.000
_cell.angle_alpha   90.00
_cell.angle_beta   90.00
_cell.angle_gamma   90.00
#
_symmetry.space_group_name_H-M   'P 1'
#
loop_
_entity.id
_entity.type
_entity.pdbx_description
1 polymer ?
#
loop_
_entity_poly.entity_id
_entity_poly.type
_entity_poly.pdbx_seq_one_letter_code
_entity_poly.pdbx_strand_id
1 'polypeptide(L)'
;WDFGLWMAALLGTLFVGPLEGIGVAVLMSIAVVIYESARPQLTILVRIPGTKIYRSIEQESRGELVPDFLIVRLGASLYFSNVAYVKDKLLKHIADMSRQHAVQWLVLEMTSVHTVDSTAVHTIQEIVRDFRTRGIMTVFAMVGHRVMKTFNKADLVSFLGEDSFFPTVSDAVSGCRFSEANGRGVGKKKSVTIVCSPEVGITNDIHQQYTQVNIFVPFCIPGLV
;
A
#
# COMPACT_ATOMS: atom_id res chain seq x y z
N TRP A 1 -18.30 3.70 -24.37
CA TRP A 1 -19.53 3.96 -23.61
C TRP A 1 -20.35 5.08 -24.22
N ASP A 2 -19.69 6.00 -24.93
CA ASP A 2 -20.28 7.19 -25.53
C ASP A 2 -21.40 6.87 -26.51
N PHE A 3 -21.22 5.94 -27.44
CA PHE A 3 -22.28 5.58 -28.40
C PHE A 3 -23.59 5.14 -27.72
N GLY A 4 -23.51 4.43 -26.60
CA GLY A 4 -24.68 4.03 -25.81
C GLY A 4 -25.39 5.21 -25.16
N LEU A 5 -24.63 6.17 -24.61
CA LEU A 5 -25.15 7.41 -24.03
C LEU A 5 -25.85 8.28 -25.09
N TRP A 6 -25.22 8.45 -26.26
CA TRP A 6 -25.79 9.20 -27.37
C TRP A 6 -27.10 8.58 -27.88
N MET A 7 -27.14 7.26 -28.02
CA MET A 7 -28.33 6.55 -28.50
C MET A 7 -29.46 6.54 -27.46
N ALA A 8 -29.14 6.42 -26.17
CA ALA A 8 -30.13 6.51 -25.09
C ALA A 8 -30.74 7.93 -25.01
N ALA A 9 -29.93 8.98 -25.14
CA ALA A 9 -30.41 10.37 -25.17
C ALA A 9 -31.31 10.65 -26.39
N LEU A 10 -30.92 10.17 -27.58
CA LEU A 10 -31.69 10.31 -28.81
C LEU A 10 -33.05 9.60 -28.71
N LEU A 11 -33.05 8.34 -28.27
CA LEU A 11 -34.28 7.56 -28.13
C LEU A 11 -35.17 8.11 -27.00
N GLY A 12 -34.57 8.52 -25.87
CA GLY A 12 -35.31 9.11 -24.75
C GLY A 12 -36.02 10.41 -25.14
N THR A 13 -35.33 11.32 -25.84
CA THR A 13 -35.95 12.57 -26.32
C THR A 13 -36.99 12.32 -27.41
N LEU A 14 -36.78 11.34 -28.29
CA LEU A 14 -37.71 11.01 -29.38
C LEU A 14 -39.02 10.39 -28.90
N PHE A 15 -38.97 9.51 -27.88
CA PHE A 15 -40.15 8.75 -27.43
C PHE A 15 -40.85 9.31 -26.19
N VAL A 16 -40.15 10.01 -25.30
CA VAL A 16 -40.71 10.47 -24.01
C VAL A 16 -40.99 11.97 -24.01
N GLY A 17 -40.18 12.74 -24.72
CA GLY A 17 -40.24 14.20 -24.74
C GLY A 17 -38.88 14.82 -24.45
N PRO A 18 -38.61 16.05 -24.91
CA PRO A 18 -37.31 16.68 -24.74
C PRO A 18 -36.93 16.89 -23.26
N LEU A 19 -37.89 17.25 -22.40
CA LEU A 19 -37.64 17.59 -21.01
C LEU A 19 -37.29 16.33 -20.18
N GLU A 20 -38.05 15.26 -20.38
CA GLU A 20 -37.88 13.96 -19.75
C GLU A 20 -36.63 13.24 -20.26
N GLY A 21 -36.37 13.30 -21.57
CA GLY A 21 -35.19 12.71 -22.19
C GLY A 21 -33.88 13.33 -21.68
N ILE A 22 -33.84 14.64 -21.47
CA ILE A 22 -32.70 15.32 -20.83
C ILE A 22 -32.52 14.83 -19.40
N GLY A 23 -33.63 14.72 -18.63
CA GLY A 23 -33.58 14.22 -17.24
C GLY A 23 -32.94 12.83 -17.15
N VAL A 24 -33.34 11.90 -18.01
CA VAL A 24 -32.77 10.54 -18.06
C VAL A 24 -31.30 10.56 -18.46
N ALA A 25 -30.91 11.38 -19.45
CA ALA A 25 -29.53 11.49 -19.89
C ALA A 25 -28.60 12.03 -18.79
N VAL A 26 -29.04 13.05 -18.03
CA VAL A 26 -28.28 13.60 -16.89
C VAL A 26 -28.11 12.55 -15.80
N LEU A 27 -29.18 11.83 -15.44
CA LEU A 27 -29.10 10.77 -14.43
C LEU A 27 -28.15 9.65 -14.85
N MET A 28 -28.22 9.22 -16.12
CA MET A 28 -27.31 8.21 -16.66
C MET A 28 -25.86 8.69 -16.67
N SER A 29 -25.61 9.94 -17.05
CA SER A 29 -24.27 10.53 -17.03
C SER A 29 -23.69 10.54 -15.61
N ILE A 30 -24.45 11.00 -14.61
CA ILE A 30 -24.02 10.98 -13.21
C ILE A 30 -23.74 9.54 -12.74
N ALA A 31 -24.61 8.59 -13.08
CA ALA A 31 -24.43 7.19 -12.71
C ALA A 31 -23.13 6.59 -13.29
N VAL A 32 -22.81 6.89 -14.55
CA VAL A 32 -21.56 6.45 -15.19
C VAL A 32 -20.34 7.04 -14.46
N VAL A 33 -20.36 8.34 -14.15
CA VAL A 33 -19.26 9.00 -13.43
C VAL A 33 -19.05 8.41 -12.04
N ILE A 34 -20.13 8.12 -11.31
CA ILE A 34 -20.05 7.46 -9.99
C ILE A 34 -19.46 6.07 -10.13
N TYR A 35 -19.93 5.29 -11.11
CA TYR A 35 -19.45 3.92 -11.34
C TYR A 35 -17.96 3.88 -11.71
N GLU A 36 -17.51 4.79 -12.56
CA GLU A 36 -16.11 4.89 -12.96
C GLU A 36 -15.23 5.34 -11.78
N SER A 37 -15.69 6.32 -11.00
CA SER A 37 -14.98 6.80 -9.80
C SER A 37 -14.85 5.74 -8.71
N ALA A 38 -15.81 4.81 -8.62
CA ALA A 38 -15.80 3.70 -7.66
C ALA A 38 -14.81 2.58 -8.03
N ARG A 39 -14.33 2.52 -9.29
CA ARG A 39 -13.49 1.43 -9.79
C ARG A 39 -12.17 1.94 -10.36
N PRO A 40 -11.30 2.50 -9.51
CA PRO A 40 -10.02 3.03 -9.95
C PRO A 40 -9.15 1.93 -10.55
N GLN A 41 -8.35 2.30 -11.54
CA GLN A 41 -7.38 1.38 -12.15
C GLN A 41 -6.23 1.13 -11.18
N LEU A 42 -5.83 -0.14 -11.04
CA LEU A 42 -4.62 -0.55 -10.35
C LEU A 42 -3.67 -1.10 -11.40
N THR A 43 -2.47 -0.52 -11.48
CA THR A 43 -1.49 -0.89 -12.51
C THR A 43 -0.28 -1.53 -11.85
N ILE A 44 0.06 -2.74 -12.27
CA ILE A 44 1.31 -3.40 -11.84
C ILE A 44 2.47 -2.74 -12.57
N LEU A 45 3.51 -2.40 -11.81
CA LEU A 45 4.71 -1.79 -12.31
C LEU A 45 5.85 -2.79 -12.44
N VAL A 46 6.55 -2.72 -13.56
CA VAL A 46 7.76 -3.48 -13.88
C VAL A 46 8.95 -2.53 -14.03
N ARG A 47 10.14 -3.03 -13.69
CA ARG A 47 11.39 -2.28 -13.81
C ARG A 47 11.93 -2.39 -15.22
N ILE A 48 12.35 -1.27 -15.81
CA ILE A 48 13.06 -1.30 -17.09
C ILE A 48 14.52 -1.70 -16.84
N PRO A 49 15.06 -2.74 -17.50
CA PRO A 49 16.40 -3.25 -17.25
C PRO A 49 17.46 -2.17 -17.48
N GLY A 50 18.47 -2.13 -16.61
CA GLY A 50 19.54 -1.12 -16.64
C GLY A 50 19.14 0.28 -16.15
N THR A 51 17.89 0.50 -15.74
CA THR A 51 17.41 1.80 -15.25
C THR A 51 16.80 1.71 -13.85
N LYS A 52 16.45 2.87 -13.27
CA LYS A 52 15.65 3.00 -12.04
C LYS A 52 14.18 3.32 -12.32
N ILE A 53 13.74 3.19 -13.57
CA ILE A 53 12.41 3.61 -14.02
C ILE A 53 11.46 2.42 -13.93
N TYR A 54 10.26 2.68 -13.41
CA TYR A 54 9.16 1.73 -13.31
C TYR A 54 8.01 2.15 -14.22
N ARG A 55 7.49 1.23 -15.03
CA ARG A 55 6.38 1.46 -15.96
C ARG A 55 5.34 0.36 -15.89
N SER A 56 4.16 0.63 -16.44
CA SER A 56 3.08 -0.36 -16.52
C SER A 56 3.54 -1.59 -17.29
N ILE A 57 3.24 -2.78 -16.76
CA ILE A 57 3.45 -4.06 -17.45
C ILE A 57 2.69 -4.15 -18.77
N GLU A 58 1.56 -3.44 -18.89
CA GLU A 58 0.73 -3.43 -20.10
C GLU A 58 1.35 -2.58 -21.21
N GLN A 59 2.20 -1.61 -20.85
CA GLN A 59 2.78 -0.65 -21.80
C GLN A 59 4.19 -1.03 -22.25
N GLU A 60 4.93 -1.76 -21.42
CA GLU A 60 6.34 -2.04 -21.65
C GLU A 60 6.62 -3.55 -21.68
N SER A 61 6.85 -4.09 -22.87
CA SER A 61 7.14 -5.52 -23.06
C SER A 61 8.52 -5.93 -22.57
N ARG A 62 9.44 -4.97 -22.39
CA ARG A 62 10.82 -5.20 -21.92
C ARG A 62 10.97 -5.10 -20.40
N GLY A 63 9.88 -4.88 -19.66
CA GLY A 63 9.94 -4.71 -18.22
C GLY A 63 10.12 -6.04 -17.48
N GLU A 64 10.91 -6.01 -16.42
CA GLU A 64 11.16 -7.16 -15.54
C GLU A 64 10.46 -6.95 -14.19
N LEU A 65 9.82 -8.00 -13.68
CA LEU A 65 9.31 -8.04 -12.32
C LEU A 65 10.49 -8.13 -11.34
N VAL A 66 10.40 -7.38 -10.25
CA VAL A 66 11.40 -7.44 -9.19
C VAL A 66 11.06 -8.63 -8.29
N PRO A 67 11.96 -9.63 -8.10
CA PRO A 67 11.68 -10.78 -7.24
C PRO A 67 11.31 -10.34 -5.83
N ASP A 68 10.34 -11.00 -5.20
CA ASP A 68 9.77 -10.72 -3.88
C ASP A 68 8.94 -9.43 -3.75
N PHE A 69 8.90 -8.56 -4.78
CA PHE A 69 8.16 -7.30 -4.76
C PHE A 69 6.95 -7.33 -5.69
N LEU A 70 5.81 -6.91 -5.14
CA LEU A 70 4.65 -6.49 -5.92
C LEU A 70 4.55 -4.96 -5.85
N ILE A 71 4.74 -4.31 -6.99
CA ILE A 71 4.70 -2.84 -7.08
C ILE A 71 3.42 -2.46 -7.81
N VAL A 72 2.55 -1.70 -7.15
CA VAL A 72 1.23 -1.31 -7.68
C VAL A 72 1.08 0.19 -7.63
N ARG A 73 0.77 0.80 -8.77
CA ARG A 73 0.32 2.19 -8.86
C ARG A 73 -1.18 2.26 -8.62
N LEU A 74 -1.57 3.14 -7.69
CA LEU A 74 -2.97 3.49 -7.48
C LEU A 74 -3.37 4.59 -8.46
N GLY A 75 -4.35 4.31 -9.32
CA GLY A 75 -4.74 5.22 -10.41
C GLY A 75 -5.69 6.35 -10.02
N ALA A 76 -6.12 6.45 -8.76
CA ALA A 76 -7.00 7.53 -8.31
C ALA A 76 -6.88 7.80 -6.80
N SER A 77 -7.42 8.93 -6.36
CA SER A 77 -7.68 9.23 -4.96
C SER A 77 -8.54 8.16 -4.28
N LEU A 78 -8.28 7.92 -2.99
CA LEU A 78 -8.94 6.89 -2.22
C LEU A 78 -10.03 7.48 -1.33
N TYR A 79 -11.23 6.93 -1.43
CA TYR A 79 -12.39 7.32 -0.66
C TYR A 79 -13.09 6.09 -0.10
N PHE A 80 -13.99 6.29 0.84
CA PHE A 80 -14.85 5.21 1.36
C PHE A 80 -15.50 4.36 0.25
N SER A 81 -15.94 4.99 -0.84
CA SER A 81 -16.65 4.31 -1.93
C SER A 81 -15.79 3.37 -2.78
N ASN A 82 -14.47 3.61 -2.88
CA ASN A 82 -13.59 2.89 -3.81
C ASN A 82 -12.49 2.08 -3.12
N VAL A 83 -12.17 2.36 -1.85
CA VAL A 83 -11.07 1.68 -1.14
C VAL A 83 -11.31 0.19 -0.95
N ALA A 84 -12.56 -0.25 -0.81
CA ALA A 84 -12.93 -1.66 -0.76
C ALA A 84 -12.59 -2.38 -2.08
N TYR A 85 -12.89 -1.75 -3.21
CA TYR A 85 -12.52 -2.29 -4.53
C TYR A 85 -11.01 -2.39 -4.69
N VAL A 86 -10.25 -1.41 -4.20
CA VAL A 86 -8.78 -1.44 -4.19
C VAL A 86 -8.26 -2.63 -3.36
N LYS A 87 -8.81 -2.85 -2.16
CA LYS A 87 -8.48 -4.00 -1.29
C LYS A 87 -8.67 -5.33 -2.03
N ASP A 88 -9.85 -5.54 -2.60
CA ASP A 88 -10.19 -6.78 -3.31
C ASP A 88 -9.27 -7.02 -4.51
N LYS A 89 -8.97 -5.95 -5.25
CA LYS A 89 -8.03 -6.03 -6.37
C LYS A 89 -6.61 -6.35 -5.91
N LEU A 90 -6.11 -5.73 -4.84
CA LEU A 90 -4.78 -6.04 -4.32
C LEU A 90 -4.67 -7.50 -3.88
N LEU A 91 -5.68 -8.00 -3.15
CA LEU A 91 -5.75 -9.40 -2.75
C LEU A 91 -5.72 -10.35 -3.95
N LYS A 92 -6.48 -10.03 -5.01
CA LYS A 92 -6.49 -10.80 -6.25
C LYS A 92 -5.11 -10.83 -6.91
N HIS A 93 -4.47 -9.67 -7.08
CA HIS A 93 -3.14 -9.61 -7.72
C HIS A 93 -2.09 -10.37 -6.91
N ILE A 94 -2.11 -10.27 -5.58
CA ILE A 94 -1.19 -11.03 -4.72
C ILE A 94 -1.43 -12.53 -4.88
N ALA A 95 -2.69 -12.97 -4.88
CA ALA A 95 -3.03 -14.38 -5.06
C ALA A 95 -2.58 -14.92 -6.42
N ASP A 96 -2.74 -14.13 -7.49
CA ASP A 96 -2.31 -14.50 -8.84
C ASP A 96 -0.77 -14.56 -8.95
N MET A 97 -0.06 -13.58 -8.37
CA MET A 97 1.41 -13.53 -8.36
C MET A 97 2.04 -14.60 -7.48
N SER A 98 1.43 -14.91 -6.33
CA SER A 98 1.92 -15.93 -5.39
C SER A 98 2.00 -17.33 -5.98
N ARG A 99 1.28 -17.60 -7.08
CA ARG A 99 1.37 -18.87 -7.83
C ARG A 99 2.67 -19.01 -8.61
N GLN A 100 3.30 -17.90 -8.97
CA GLN A 100 4.52 -17.85 -9.78
C GLN A 100 5.74 -17.54 -8.92
N HIS A 101 5.62 -16.58 -8.00
CA HIS A 101 6.69 -16.09 -7.15
C HIS A 101 6.17 -15.75 -5.76
N ALA A 102 6.95 -16.03 -4.72
CA ALA A 102 6.61 -15.55 -3.38
C ALA A 102 6.66 -14.02 -3.34
N VAL A 103 5.60 -13.38 -2.84
CA VAL A 103 5.54 -11.93 -2.65
C VAL A 103 5.79 -11.66 -1.17
N GLN A 104 6.83 -10.90 -0.85
CA GLN A 104 7.17 -10.50 0.53
C GLN A 104 6.91 -9.02 0.77
N TRP A 105 7.01 -8.19 -0.28
CA TRP A 105 6.83 -6.75 -0.20
C TRP A 105 5.74 -6.27 -1.16
N LEU A 106 4.83 -5.45 -0.64
CA LEU A 106 3.85 -4.69 -1.41
C LEU A 106 4.28 -3.22 -1.40
N VAL A 107 4.64 -2.67 -2.55
CA VAL A 107 4.94 -1.25 -2.73
C VAL A 107 3.73 -0.58 -3.36
N LEU A 108 3.09 0.32 -2.62
CA LEU A 108 1.99 1.14 -3.11
C LEU A 108 2.51 2.49 -3.59
N GLU A 109 2.51 2.69 -4.90
CA GLU A 109 2.88 3.96 -5.51
C GLU A 109 1.66 4.89 -5.60
N MET A 110 1.79 6.06 -4.99
CA MET A 110 0.68 6.99 -4.73
C MET A 110 0.75 8.30 -5.52
N THR A 111 1.48 8.36 -6.65
CA THR A 111 1.62 9.62 -7.41
C THR A 111 0.28 10.18 -7.90
N SER A 112 -0.65 9.31 -8.31
CA SER A 112 -1.99 9.71 -8.78
C SER A 112 -3.02 9.87 -7.64
N VAL A 113 -2.61 9.66 -6.39
CA VAL A 113 -3.47 9.80 -5.22
C VAL A 113 -3.35 11.24 -4.69
N HIS A 114 -4.33 12.08 -5.01
CA HIS A 114 -4.31 13.48 -4.58
C HIS A 114 -4.90 13.70 -3.19
N THR A 115 -5.85 12.86 -2.82
CA THR A 115 -6.67 12.97 -1.61
C THR A 115 -7.01 11.60 -1.06
N VAL A 116 -7.11 11.52 0.26
CA VAL A 116 -7.60 10.35 0.99
C VAL A 116 -8.52 10.84 2.11
N ASP A 117 -9.68 10.21 2.29
CA ASP A 117 -10.58 10.49 3.40
C ASP A 117 -10.25 9.63 4.65
N SER A 118 -10.80 9.99 5.80
CA SER A 118 -10.52 9.29 7.06
C SER A 118 -10.90 7.81 7.02
N THR A 119 -12.01 7.48 6.37
CA THR A 119 -12.50 6.10 6.26
C THR A 119 -11.61 5.25 5.36
N ALA A 120 -11.11 5.81 4.26
CA ALA A 120 -10.12 5.15 3.42
C ALA A 120 -8.81 4.92 4.16
N VAL A 121 -8.35 5.86 5.00
CA VAL A 121 -7.17 5.62 5.86
C VAL A 121 -7.37 4.42 6.78
N HIS A 122 -8.53 4.32 7.44
CA HIS A 122 -8.83 3.17 8.29
C HIS A 122 -8.83 1.85 7.49
N THR A 123 -9.42 1.87 6.30
CA THR A 123 -9.41 0.70 5.42
C THR A 123 -7.99 0.35 4.95
N ILE A 124 -7.13 1.34 4.67
CA ILE A 124 -5.71 1.12 4.37
C ILE A 124 -4.99 0.47 5.57
N GLN A 125 -5.27 0.91 6.80
CA GLN A 125 -4.72 0.26 8.00
C GLN A 125 -5.13 -1.21 8.10
N GLU A 126 -6.39 -1.52 7.80
CA GLU A 126 -6.87 -2.91 7.72
C GLU A 126 -6.15 -3.70 6.62
N ILE A 127 -6.00 -3.13 5.43
CA ILE A 127 -5.25 -3.76 4.32
C ILE A 127 -3.82 -4.09 4.75
N VAL A 128 -3.13 -3.14 5.39
CA VAL A 128 -1.77 -3.34 5.90
C VAL A 128 -1.74 -4.45 6.95
N ARG A 129 -2.70 -4.48 7.89
CA ARG A 129 -2.80 -5.54 8.90
C ARG A 129 -3.01 -6.90 8.24
N ASP A 130 -3.96 -6.99 7.32
CA ASP A 130 -4.29 -8.21 6.60
C ASP A 130 -3.06 -8.75 5.84
N PHE A 131 -2.32 -7.88 5.15
CA PHE A 131 -1.09 -8.30 4.46
C PHE A 131 0.03 -8.67 5.42
N ARG A 132 0.20 -7.93 6.52
CA ARG A 132 1.19 -8.26 7.55
C ARG A 132 0.93 -9.64 8.16
N THR A 133 -0.34 -10.04 8.40
CA THR A 133 -0.67 -11.39 8.89
C THR A 133 -0.30 -12.50 7.90
N ARG A 134 -0.23 -12.18 6.60
CA ARG A 134 0.21 -13.07 5.53
C ARG A 134 1.73 -13.05 5.32
N GLY A 135 2.47 -12.30 6.14
CA GLY A 135 3.92 -12.14 6.00
C GLY A 135 4.33 -11.14 4.91
N ILE A 136 3.39 -10.36 4.36
CA ILE A 136 3.65 -9.37 3.32
C ILE A 136 3.77 -7.99 3.95
N MET A 137 4.93 -7.36 3.80
CA MET A 137 5.18 -6.02 4.31
C MET A 137 4.74 -4.97 3.29
N THR A 138 3.94 -4.00 3.73
CA THR A 138 3.44 -2.93 2.85
C THR A 138 4.20 -1.65 3.08
N VAL A 139 4.70 -1.04 2.00
CA VAL A 139 5.40 0.25 2.00
C VAL A 139 4.76 1.19 0.98
N PHE A 140 4.92 2.49 1.20
CA PHE A 140 4.31 3.54 0.38
C PHE A 140 5.39 4.36 -0.31
N ALA A 141 5.20 4.63 -1.61
CA ALA A 141 6.11 5.42 -2.42
C ALA A 141 5.39 6.62 -3.04
N MET A 142 6.10 7.74 -3.20
CA MET A 142 5.62 8.94 -3.90
C MET A 142 4.31 9.50 -3.33
N VAL A 143 4.16 9.47 -2.01
CA VAL A 143 2.98 10.00 -1.32
C VAL A 143 2.98 11.53 -1.37
N GLY A 144 1.93 12.12 -1.95
CA GLY A 144 1.78 13.57 -2.01
C GLY A 144 1.61 14.21 -0.63
N HIS A 145 2.09 15.45 -0.46
CA HIS A 145 2.06 16.18 0.82
C HIS A 145 0.68 16.25 1.48
N ARG A 146 -0.38 16.45 0.70
CA ARG A 146 -1.76 16.49 1.21
C ARG A 146 -2.18 15.15 1.82
N VAL A 147 -1.87 14.05 1.14
CA VAL A 147 -2.16 12.69 1.61
C VAL A 147 -1.31 12.39 2.84
N MET A 148 -0.03 12.76 2.83
CA MET A 148 0.87 12.59 3.97
C MET A 148 0.35 13.31 5.22
N LYS A 149 -0.19 14.53 5.09
CA LYS A 149 -0.84 15.24 6.20
C LYS A 149 -2.04 14.47 6.75
N THR A 150 -2.88 13.90 5.89
CA THR A 150 -4.01 13.07 6.34
C THR A 150 -3.52 11.81 7.04
N PHE A 151 -2.48 11.15 6.51
CA PHE A 151 -1.89 9.95 7.14
C PHE A 151 -1.32 10.24 8.52
N ASN A 152 -0.64 11.37 8.70
CA ASN A 152 -0.13 11.80 10.00
C ASN A 152 -1.27 12.10 10.97
N LYS A 153 -2.32 12.82 10.54
CA LYS A 153 -3.49 13.12 11.38
C LYS A 153 -4.27 11.89 11.81
N ALA A 154 -4.20 10.82 11.04
CA ALA A 154 -4.89 9.56 11.29
C ALA A 154 -3.96 8.48 11.89
N ASP A 155 -2.78 8.86 12.38
CA ASP A 155 -1.79 7.98 13.01
C ASP A 155 -1.37 6.77 12.16
N LEU A 156 -1.51 6.86 10.84
CA LEU A 156 -1.07 5.81 9.92
C LEU A 156 0.47 5.76 9.86
N VAL A 157 1.13 6.92 9.92
CA VAL A 157 2.60 7.00 9.88
C VAL A 157 3.22 6.39 11.12
N SER A 158 2.69 6.68 12.31
CA SER A 158 3.13 6.08 13.57
C SER A 158 2.84 4.57 13.63
N PHE A 159 1.72 4.12 13.05
CA PHE A 159 1.38 2.70 12.95
C PHE A 159 2.35 1.88 12.07
N LEU A 160 2.79 2.45 10.94
CA LEU A 160 3.69 1.79 9.98
C LEU A 160 5.18 2.01 10.30
N GLY A 161 5.51 3.14 10.93
CA GLY A 161 6.87 3.67 11.04
C GLY A 161 7.24 4.54 9.84
N GLU A 162 8.05 5.57 10.09
CA GLU A 162 8.51 6.51 9.05
C GLU A 162 9.32 5.80 7.94
N ASP A 163 10.02 4.72 8.29
CA ASP A 163 10.80 3.89 7.37
C ASP A 163 9.95 3.17 6.31
N SER A 164 8.62 3.19 6.42
CA SER A 164 7.70 2.61 5.44
C SER A 164 7.33 3.57 4.31
N PHE A 165 7.78 4.83 4.36
CA PHE A 165 7.44 5.87 3.38
C PHE A 165 8.67 6.33 2.61
N PHE A 166 8.60 6.24 1.28
CA PHE A 166 9.73 6.50 0.39
C PHE A 166 9.41 7.58 -0.64
N PRO A 167 10.41 8.40 -1.04
CA PRO A 167 10.22 9.43 -2.05
C PRO A 167 10.05 8.85 -3.46
N THR A 168 10.65 7.69 -3.76
CA THR A 168 10.51 7.01 -5.05
C THR A 168 10.31 5.50 -4.88
N VAL A 169 9.76 4.84 -5.91
CA VAL A 169 9.66 3.37 -5.96
C VAL A 169 11.04 2.70 -5.93
N SER A 170 12.02 3.30 -6.61
CA SER A 170 13.39 2.76 -6.61
C SER A 170 14.00 2.78 -5.21
N ASP A 171 13.75 3.84 -4.45
CA ASP A 171 14.24 3.96 -3.07
C ASP A 171 13.51 2.98 -2.14
N ALA A 172 12.20 2.78 -2.35
CA ALA A 172 11.43 1.78 -1.60
C ALA A 172 12.00 0.37 -1.79
N VAL A 173 12.23 -0.04 -3.04
CA VAL A 173 12.81 -1.37 -3.34
C VAL A 173 14.21 -1.52 -2.75
N SER A 174 15.05 -0.48 -2.88
CA SER A 174 16.42 -0.51 -2.36
C SER A 174 16.46 -0.53 -0.83
N GLY A 175 15.60 0.26 -0.18
CA GLY A 175 15.45 0.33 1.28
C GLY A 175 14.94 -0.98 1.87
N CYS A 176 13.93 -1.61 1.25
CA CYS A 176 13.41 -2.90 1.70
C CYS A 176 14.47 -4.00 1.61
N ARG A 177 15.20 -4.09 0.49
CA ARG A 177 16.31 -5.05 0.33
C ARG A 177 17.42 -4.84 1.36
N PHE A 178 17.74 -3.58 1.67
CA PHE A 178 18.71 -3.26 2.72
C PHE A 178 18.21 -3.71 4.10
N SER A 179 16.92 -3.51 4.38
CA SER A 179 16.28 -3.92 5.63
C SER A 179 16.31 -5.44 5.84
N GLU A 180 16.09 -6.20 4.77
CA GLU A 180 16.21 -7.66 4.74
C GLU A 180 17.64 -8.11 5.04
N ALA A 181 18.62 -7.54 4.32
CA ALA A 181 20.04 -7.89 4.49
C ALA A 181 20.55 -7.61 5.91
N ASN A 182 20.04 -6.56 6.57
CA ASN A 182 20.41 -6.19 7.94
C ASN A 182 19.54 -6.83 9.03
N GLY A 183 18.61 -7.73 8.70
CA GLY A 183 17.72 -8.39 9.67
C GLY A 183 16.81 -7.43 10.45
N ARG A 184 16.66 -6.18 10.00
CA ARG A 184 15.70 -5.22 10.55
C ARG A 184 14.37 -5.47 9.86
N GLY A 185 13.60 -6.44 10.34
CA GLY A 185 12.22 -6.60 9.88
C GLY A 185 11.43 -5.35 10.23
N VAL A 186 10.98 -4.58 9.24
CA VAL A 186 9.99 -3.49 9.41
C VAL A 186 8.73 -4.13 10.00
N GLY A 187 8.58 -4.09 11.33
CA GLY A 187 7.46 -4.69 12.05
C GLY A 187 7.74 -5.92 12.92
N LYS A 188 8.98 -6.46 12.98
CA LYS A 188 9.35 -7.37 14.09
C LYS A 188 9.82 -6.52 15.27
N LYS A 189 8.94 -6.24 16.23
CA LYS A 189 9.38 -5.79 17.57
C LYS A 189 10.45 -6.78 18.04
N LYS A 190 11.70 -6.32 18.22
CA LYS A 190 12.67 -7.08 19.02
C LYS A 190 12.05 -7.24 20.40
N SER A 191 11.63 -8.45 20.77
CA SER A 191 11.38 -8.75 22.18
C SER A 191 12.75 -8.73 22.86
N VAL A 192 13.08 -7.61 23.50
CA VAL A 192 14.19 -7.59 24.46
C VAL A 192 13.69 -8.40 25.65
N THR A 193 14.14 -9.66 25.75
CA THR A 193 13.91 -10.47 26.93
C THR A 193 14.82 -9.92 28.02
N ILE A 194 14.27 -9.13 28.93
CA ILE A 194 14.99 -8.73 30.14
C ILE A 194 15.00 -9.94 31.07
N VAL A 195 16.15 -10.61 31.14
CA VAL A 195 16.40 -11.65 32.14
C VAL A 195 16.84 -10.94 33.41
N CYS A 196 16.00 -10.96 34.45
CA CYS A 196 16.39 -10.46 35.76
C CYS A 196 17.38 -11.44 36.42
N SER A 197 18.66 -11.07 36.44
CA SER A 197 19.69 -11.74 37.24
C SER A 197 20.17 -10.80 38.36
N PRO A 198 20.56 -11.33 39.55
CA PRO A 198 21.03 -10.52 40.67
C PRO A 198 22.43 -9.92 40.47
N GLU A 199 23.10 -10.18 39.35
CA GLU A 199 24.47 -9.72 39.09
C GLU A 199 24.58 -8.95 37.77
N VAL A 200 25.46 -7.93 37.75
CA VAL A 200 25.83 -7.19 36.55
C VAL A 200 26.94 -7.95 35.83
N GLY A 201 26.67 -8.45 34.63
CA GLY A 201 27.66 -9.13 33.80
C GLY A 201 27.61 -8.68 32.34
N ILE A 202 28.75 -8.68 31.65
CA ILE A 202 28.79 -8.64 30.19
C ILE A 202 29.24 -10.04 29.77
N THR A 203 28.35 -10.84 29.19
CA THR A 203 28.72 -12.11 28.57
C THR A 203 28.78 -11.91 27.06
N ASN A 204 29.80 -12.46 26.43
CA ASN A 204 29.90 -12.53 24.98
C ASN A 204 29.83 -14.02 24.62
N ASP A 205 28.80 -14.42 23.88
CA ASP A 205 28.61 -15.83 23.50
C ASP A 205 29.35 -16.09 22.19
N ILE A 206 30.50 -16.75 22.26
CA ILE A 206 31.45 -16.88 21.13
C ILE A 206 31.02 -18.00 20.15
N HIS A 207 29.93 -18.73 20.41
CA HIS A 207 29.51 -19.88 19.60
C HIS A 207 28.37 -19.65 18.60
N GLN A 208 27.88 -18.41 18.43
CA GLN A 208 26.92 -18.07 17.37
C GLN A 208 27.44 -16.96 16.44
N GLN A 209 27.03 -17.00 15.16
CA GLN A 209 27.45 -16.08 14.08
C GLN A 209 27.06 -14.59 14.31
N TYR A 210 26.64 -14.21 15.51
CA TYR A 210 26.33 -12.83 15.90
C TYR A 210 26.76 -12.56 17.34
N THR A 211 27.47 -11.45 17.54
CA THR A 211 27.82 -10.91 18.87
C THR A 211 26.55 -10.40 19.56
N GLN A 212 26.07 -11.08 20.61
CA GLN A 212 25.05 -10.53 21.51
C GLN A 212 25.73 -9.80 22.68
N VAL A 213 25.33 -8.55 22.92
CA VAL A 213 25.74 -7.78 24.10
C VAL A 213 24.56 -7.72 25.06
N ASN A 214 24.64 -8.46 26.16
CA ASN A 214 23.65 -8.40 27.24
C ASN A 214 24.08 -7.34 28.26
N ILE A 215 23.22 -6.34 28.50
CA ILE A 215 23.42 -5.31 29.52
C ILE A 215 22.45 -5.60 30.67
N PHE A 216 23.00 -5.89 31.85
CA PHE A 216 22.24 -6.10 33.08
C PHE A 216 22.26 -4.83 33.93
N VAL A 217 21.10 -4.32 34.33
CA VAL A 217 20.96 -3.17 35.23
C VAL A 217 20.16 -3.57 36.47
N PRO A 218 20.66 -3.35 37.69
CA PRO A 218 19.96 -3.73 38.89
C PRO A 218 19.15 -2.52 39.38
N PHE A 219 17.97 -2.27 38.84
CA PHE A 219 16.98 -1.45 39.55
C PHE A 219 15.56 -1.75 39.08
N CYS A 220 14.84 -2.47 39.94
CA CYS A 220 13.40 -2.68 39.84
C CYS A 220 12.73 -1.38 40.29
N ILE A 221 12.15 -0.61 39.38
CA ILE A 221 11.20 0.47 39.76
C ILE A 221 9.80 -0.15 39.69
N PRO A 222 9.04 -0.19 40.80
CA PRO A 222 7.68 -0.70 40.78
C PRO A 222 6.72 0.39 40.31
N GLY A 223 5.86 0.06 39.35
CA GLY A 223 4.58 0.74 39.13
C GLY A 223 4.48 1.54 37.83
N LEU A 224 3.70 0.99 36.88
CA LEU A 224 2.75 1.77 36.10
C LEU A 224 1.68 0.82 35.54
N VAL A 225 0.45 1.07 36.01
CA VAL A 225 -0.83 0.61 35.46
C VAL A 225 -1.00 1.16 34.04
#